data_AF-A0A0C3ERX9-F1
#
_entry.id   AF-A0A0C3ERX9-F1
#
_cell.length_a   1.000
_cell.length_b   1.000
_cell.length_c   1.000
_cell.angle_alpha   90.00
_cell.angle_beta   90.00
_cell.angle_gamma   90.00
#
_symmetry.space_group_name_H-M   'P 1'
#
loop_
_entity.id
_entity.type
_entity.pdbx_description
1 polymer ?
#
loop_
_entity_poly.entity_id
_entity_poly.type
_entity_poly.pdbx_seq_one_letter_code
_entity_poly.pdbx_strand_id
1 'polypeptide(L)'
;MALLHSNLSPSTSPKILRDDAYQERPVDSCRFLLTMVGETGLCGSTAWSQGQGGYVTVTISSRQIHKTAVVGNAGEPEWNDTFQFTTKHSDNLIISVYASNVSGHDILLGLVEESLVNVDCTGNGDMSRKVFETQGNRSFALNFRFEHAMFGLFIAINEYEIQAIPNLRGCKTDAQSVMEILAHRFHVPSANFLFLADEQATRSAIISRFQKHLIENSNIQHGDAIVVFYAGHGSQTDAPSGWIVDNGKVETICPHDE
;
A
#
# COMPACT_ATOMS: atom_id res chain seq x y z
N MET A 1 9.44 59.03 -25.99
CA MET A 1 10.05 57.68 -26.04
C MET A 1 9.03 56.71 -25.45
N ALA A 2 8.81 55.59 -26.14
CA ALA A 2 7.56 54.85 -26.22
C ALA A 2 7.09 54.12 -24.94
N LEU A 3 5.76 54.00 -24.83
CA LEU A 3 5.02 53.02 -24.02
C LEU A 3 5.33 51.59 -24.49
N LEU A 4 5.32 50.62 -23.57
CA LEU A 4 4.67 49.30 -23.77
C LEU A 4 4.55 48.52 -22.45
N HIS A 5 3.31 48.11 -22.17
CA HIS A 5 2.93 47.11 -21.17
C HIS A 5 3.54 45.73 -21.50
N SER A 6 3.92 44.97 -20.47
CA SER A 6 3.91 43.49 -20.57
C SER A 6 3.82 42.83 -19.19
N ASN A 7 2.60 42.39 -18.87
CA ASN A 7 2.21 41.21 -18.09
C ASN A 7 3.31 40.48 -17.29
N LEU A 8 3.25 40.59 -15.96
CA LEU A 8 3.86 39.62 -15.05
C LEU A 8 2.99 38.36 -15.03
N SER A 9 3.52 37.27 -15.60
CA SER A 9 2.94 35.92 -15.48
C SER A 9 3.05 35.43 -14.02
N PRO A 10 2.06 34.67 -13.50
CA PRO A 10 2.12 34.15 -12.15
C PRO A 10 3.13 33.00 -12.05
N SER A 11 3.88 33.02 -10.94
CA SER A 11 4.43 31.87 -10.21
C SER A 11 4.83 30.62 -11.01
N THR A 12 6.12 30.32 -11.01
CA THR A 12 6.58 28.95 -11.16
C THR A 12 7.44 28.57 -9.98
N SER A 13 6.81 27.91 -8.99
CA SER A 13 7.44 26.90 -8.15
C SER A 13 8.29 25.94 -9.02
N PRO A 14 9.34 25.31 -8.47
CA PRO A 14 10.15 24.35 -9.22
C PRO A 14 9.25 23.30 -9.88
N LYS A 15 9.21 23.32 -11.21
CA LYS A 15 8.48 22.34 -12.00
C LYS A 15 9.27 21.04 -11.94
N ILE A 16 8.82 20.11 -11.10
CA ILE A 16 9.10 18.69 -11.32
C ILE A 16 8.61 18.42 -12.75
N LEU A 17 9.52 18.07 -13.66
CA LEU A 17 9.17 17.64 -15.01
C LEU A 17 8.21 16.45 -14.87
N ARG A 18 6.92 16.71 -15.09
CA ARG A 18 5.91 15.66 -15.19
C ARG A 18 6.21 14.93 -16.49
N ASP A 19 6.62 13.67 -16.39
CA ASP A 19 6.53 12.76 -17.52
C ASP A 19 5.07 12.75 -18.00
N ASP A 20 4.87 13.06 -19.29
CA ASP A 20 3.57 13.23 -19.95
C ASP A 20 2.81 11.90 -20.18
N ALA A 21 2.83 11.02 -19.18
CA ALA A 21 1.95 9.87 -19.06
C ALA A 21 1.37 9.72 -17.64
N TYR A 22 1.45 10.76 -16.81
CA TYR A 22 0.86 10.75 -15.47
C TYR A 22 -0.67 10.95 -15.55
N GLN A 23 -1.42 9.84 -15.56
CA GLN A 23 -2.85 9.87 -15.21
C GLN A 23 -2.94 10.09 -13.69
N GLU A 24 -3.23 11.34 -13.27
CA GLU A 24 -3.51 11.69 -11.87
C GLU A 24 -4.60 10.75 -11.32
N ARG A 25 -4.21 9.84 -10.41
CA ARG A 25 -5.18 9.05 -9.65
C ARG A 25 -5.87 9.95 -8.62
N PRO A 26 -7.12 9.67 -8.23
CA PRO A 26 -7.80 10.44 -7.21
C PRO A 26 -6.98 10.50 -5.91
N VAL A 27 -6.94 11.68 -5.30
CA VAL A 27 -6.43 11.87 -3.93
C VAL A 27 -7.10 10.85 -3.00
N ASP A 28 -6.32 10.24 -2.10
CA ASP A 28 -6.74 9.19 -1.14
C ASP A 28 -6.98 7.77 -1.71
N SER A 29 -6.54 7.49 -2.94
CA SER A 29 -6.59 6.13 -3.47
C SER A 29 -5.41 5.27 -2.97
N CYS A 30 -5.72 4.06 -2.51
CA CYS A 30 -4.76 3.04 -2.09
C CYS A 30 -4.83 1.83 -3.04
N ARG A 31 -3.69 1.15 -3.16
CA ARG A 31 -3.57 -0.08 -3.94
C ARG A 31 -3.70 -1.28 -3.01
N PHE A 32 -4.57 -2.21 -3.40
CA PHE A 32 -4.77 -3.48 -2.70
C PHE A 32 -4.40 -4.61 -3.64
N LEU A 33 -3.72 -5.62 -3.09
CA LEU A 33 -3.64 -6.95 -3.68
C LEU A 33 -4.63 -7.84 -2.92
N LEU A 34 -5.53 -8.50 -3.62
CA LEU A 34 -6.52 -9.41 -3.04
C LEU A 34 -6.35 -10.81 -3.64
N THR A 35 -6.17 -11.78 -2.77
CA THR A 35 -6.12 -13.19 -3.09
C THR A 35 -7.41 -13.86 -2.65
N MET A 36 -8.16 -14.41 -3.61
CA MET A 36 -9.30 -15.28 -3.35
C MET A 36 -8.80 -16.71 -3.16
N VAL A 37 -8.84 -17.21 -1.92
CA VAL A 37 -8.25 -18.52 -1.61
C VAL A 37 -9.23 -19.64 -1.92
N GLY A 38 -10.38 -19.65 -1.23
CA GLY A 38 -11.34 -20.74 -1.33
C GLY A 38 -12.44 -20.62 -0.29
N GLU A 39 -13.28 -21.65 -0.22
CA GLU A 39 -14.35 -21.75 0.78
C GLU A 39 -14.26 -23.04 1.58
N THR A 40 -14.89 -23.03 2.76
CA THR A 40 -15.11 -24.26 3.53
C THR A 40 -16.57 -24.36 3.97
N GLY A 41 -17.13 -25.57 3.93
CA GLY A 41 -18.51 -25.86 4.34
C GLY A 41 -19.55 -25.64 3.24
N LEU A 42 -19.13 -25.27 2.02
CA LEU A 42 -20.01 -25.13 0.86
C LEU A 42 -20.34 -26.50 0.26
N CYS A 43 -19.39 -27.45 0.35
CA CYS A 43 -19.60 -28.81 -0.09
C CYS A 43 -20.85 -29.43 0.59
N GLY A 44 -21.75 -29.96 -0.23
CA GLY A 44 -23.02 -30.54 0.21
C GLY A 44 -24.20 -29.56 0.33
N SER A 45 -24.06 -28.29 -0.08
CA SER A 45 -25.23 -27.45 -0.36
C SER A 45 -25.94 -27.94 -1.62
N THR A 46 -27.27 -27.80 -1.67
CA THR A 46 -28.06 -28.30 -2.80
C THR A 46 -27.75 -27.53 -4.08
N ALA A 47 -27.60 -26.20 -3.97
CA ALA A 47 -27.25 -25.33 -5.09
C ALA A 47 -25.84 -25.63 -5.64
N TRP A 48 -24.86 -25.91 -4.77
CA TRP A 48 -23.50 -26.31 -5.19
C TRP A 48 -23.49 -27.67 -5.88
N SER A 49 -24.17 -28.65 -5.28
CA SER A 49 -24.19 -30.04 -5.76
C SER A 49 -24.92 -30.19 -7.09
N GLN A 50 -25.87 -29.31 -7.39
CA GLN A 50 -26.63 -29.31 -8.65
C GLN A 50 -25.99 -28.44 -9.74
N GLY A 51 -25.06 -27.55 -9.39
CA GLY A 51 -24.34 -26.71 -10.35
C GLY A 51 -23.24 -27.47 -11.12
N GLN A 52 -22.57 -26.77 -12.04
CA GLN A 52 -21.35 -27.27 -12.71
C GLN A 52 -20.06 -26.84 -11.99
N GLY A 53 -20.18 -26.03 -10.95
CA GLY A 53 -19.07 -25.41 -10.24
C GLY A 53 -19.47 -24.05 -9.69
N GLY A 54 -18.50 -23.23 -9.32
CA GLY A 54 -18.76 -21.85 -8.97
C GLY A 54 -17.56 -20.94 -9.01
N TYR A 55 -17.85 -19.67 -8.84
CA TYR A 55 -16.90 -18.57 -8.99
C TYR A 55 -17.22 -17.46 -7.99
N VAL A 56 -16.25 -16.58 -7.83
CA VAL A 56 -16.36 -15.40 -6.99
C VAL A 56 -16.28 -14.16 -7.88
N THR A 57 -17.10 -13.16 -7.55
CA THR A 57 -16.97 -11.81 -8.09
C THR A 57 -16.60 -10.85 -6.99
N VAL A 58 -15.75 -9.89 -7.31
CA VAL A 58 -15.37 -8.82 -6.40
C VAL A 58 -15.82 -7.49 -6.97
N THR A 59 -16.57 -6.75 -6.16
CA THR A 59 -17.18 -5.47 -6.51
C THR A 59 -16.73 -4.42 -5.50
N ILE A 60 -16.32 -3.26 -5.99
CA ILE A 60 -16.06 -2.09 -5.15
C ILE A 60 -17.07 -1.01 -5.50
N SER A 61 -17.74 -0.49 -4.47
CA SER A 61 -18.85 0.46 -4.58
C SER A 61 -20.01 -0.09 -5.43
N SER A 62 -19.92 -0.01 -6.76
CA SER A 62 -20.93 -0.48 -7.71
C SER A 62 -20.34 -1.12 -8.97
N ARG A 63 -19.01 -1.26 -9.04
CA ARG A 63 -18.31 -1.80 -10.20
C ARG A 63 -17.69 -3.15 -9.85
N GLN A 64 -18.07 -4.19 -10.58
CA GLN A 64 -17.34 -5.45 -10.54
C GLN A 64 -15.93 -5.21 -11.09
N ILE A 65 -14.93 -5.45 -10.24
CA ILE A 65 -13.52 -5.27 -10.57
C ILE A 65 -12.86 -6.61 -10.94
N HIS A 66 -13.42 -7.73 -10.49
CA HIS A 66 -12.86 -9.05 -10.75
C HIS A 66 -13.91 -10.16 -10.77
N LYS A 67 -13.62 -11.23 -11.52
CA LYS A 67 -14.37 -12.49 -11.55
C LYS A 67 -13.37 -13.64 -11.69
N THR A 68 -13.39 -14.58 -10.75
CA THR A 68 -12.51 -15.76 -10.79
C THR A 68 -12.96 -16.75 -11.87
N ALA A 69 -12.07 -17.70 -12.21
CA ALA A 69 -12.46 -18.85 -13.01
C ALA A 69 -13.47 -19.74 -12.27
N VAL A 70 -14.30 -20.45 -13.04
CA VAL A 70 -15.23 -21.43 -12.47
C VAL A 70 -14.45 -22.66 -12.00
N VAL A 71 -14.56 -22.98 -10.71
CA VAL A 71 -13.99 -24.19 -10.10
C VAL A 71 -15.10 -25.24 -10.03
N GLY A 72 -14.79 -26.48 -10.38
CA GLY A 72 -15.75 -27.59 -10.37
C GLY A 72 -16.31 -27.89 -8.97
N ASN A 73 -17.45 -28.56 -8.92
CA ASN A 73 -18.18 -28.82 -7.67
C ASN A 73 -17.80 -30.14 -6.96
N ALA A 74 -16.70 -30.77 -7.38
CA ALA A 74 -16.20 -32.01 -6.77
C ALA A 74 -15.38 -31.70 -5.50
N GLY A 75 -16.05 -31.16 -4.48
CA GLY A 75 -15.44 -30.80 -3.19
C GLY A 75 -15.61 -29.33 -2.83
N GLU A 76 -14.77 -28.86 -1.90
CA GLU A 76 -14.66 -27.46 -1.54
C GLU A 76 -13.87 -26.70 -2.63
N PRO A 77 -14.32 -25.51 -3.05
CA PRO A 77 -13.64 -24.76 -4.10
C PRO A 77 -12.37 -24.07 -3.58
N GLU A 78 -11.32 -24.14 -4.39
CA GLU A 78 -10.09 -23.35 -4.24
C GLU A 78 -9.87 -22.54 -5.52
N TRP A 79 -9.88 -21.22 -5.40
CA TRP A 79 -9.61 -20.32 -6.53
C TRP A 79 -8.13 -19.93 -6.60
N ASN A 80 -7.50 -19.67 -5.45
CA ASN A 80 -6.13 -19.14 -5.32
C ASN A 80 -5.79 -18.02 -6.30
N ASP A 81 -6.77 -17.17 -6.61
CA ASP A 81 -6.72 -16.18 -7.66
C ASP A 81 -6.35 -14.81 -7.08
N THR A 82 -5.25 -14.23 -7.54
CA THR A 82 -4.69 -12.99 -6.99
C THR A 82 -4.79 -11.87 -8.01
N PHE A 83 -5.37 -10.73 -7.61
CA PHE A 83 -5.50 -9.57 -8.48
C PHE A 83 -5.35 -8.27 -7.71
N GLN A 84 -4.96 -7.23 -8.44
CA GLN A 84 -4.70 -5.91 -7.90
C GLN A 84 -5.82 -4.94 -8.29
N PHE A 85 -6.19 -4.07 -7.36
CA PHE A 85 -7.07 -2.95 -7.66
C PHE A 85 -6.66 -1.68 -6.90
N THR A 86 -7.22 -0.55 -7.32
CA THR A 86 -6.99 0.75 -6.67
C THR A 86 -8.34 1.37 -6.36
N THR A 87 -8.52 1.80 -5.11
CA THR A 87 -9.77 2.39 -4.64
C THR A 87 -9.51 3.23 -3.40
N LYS A 88 -10.49 3.99 -2.90
CA LYS A 88 -10.32 4.73 -1.65
C LYS A 88 -10.35 3.75 -0.49
N HIS A 89 -9.51 4.01 0.52
CA HIS A 89 -9.49 3.19 1.73
C HIS A 89 -10.84 3.20 2.50
N SER A 90 -11.69 4.20 2.25
CA SER A 90 -13.04 4.32 2.80
C SER A 90 -14.12 3.57 2.03
N ASP A 91 -13.81 2.97 0.88
CA ASP A 91 -14.80 2.26 0.07
C ASP A 91 -15.16 0.91 0.69
N ASN A 92 -16.35 0.42 0.33
CA ASN A 92 -16.79 -0.93 0.69
C ASN A 92 -16.49 -1.92 -0.44
N LEU A 93 -16.05 -3.08 -0.01
CA LEU A 93 -15.83 -4.28 -0.80
C LEU A 93 -17.02 -5.21 -0.66
N ILE A 94 -17.50 -5.72 -1.78
CA ILE A 94 -18.49 -6.79 -1.84
C ILE A 94 -17.86 -7.97 -2.56
N ILE A 95 -17.77 -9.10 -1.87
CA ILE A 95 -17.35 -10.37 -2.46
C ILE A 95 -18.58 -11.26 -2.54
N SER A 96 -18.93 -11.72 -3.74
CA SER A 96 -20.13 -12.52 -3.99
C SER A 96 -19.76 -13.87 -4.59
N VAL A 97 -20.38 -14.92 -4.06
CA VAL A 97 -20.11 -16.31 -4.40
C VAL A 97 -21.27 -16.84 -5.22
N TYR A 98 -20.98 -17.45 -6.37
CA TYR A 98 -22.00 -17.95 -7.28
C TYR A 98 -21.79 -19.43 -7.58
N ALA A 99 -22.89 -20.19 -7.63
CA ALA A 99 -22.94 -21.49 -8.30
C ALA A 99 -23.28 -21.27 -9.78
N SER A 100 -22.45 -21.81 -10.66
CA SER A 100 -22.66 -21.73 -12.10
C SER A 100 -23.58 -22.84 -12.59
N ASN A 101 -24.54 -22.49 -13.45
CA ASN A 101 -25.56 -23.41 -13.96
C ASN A 101 -25.60 -23.48 -15.48
N VAL A 102 -25.94 -24.66 -16.00
CA VAL A 102 -26.06 -24.94 -17.45
C VAL A 102 -27.13 -24.10 -18.15
N SER A 103 -28.16 -23.67 -17.41
CA SER A 103 -29.28 -22.88 -17.91
C SER A 103 -28.95 -21.38 -18.09
N GLY A 104 -27.71 -20.96 -17.79
CA GLY A 104 -27.26 -19.58 -17.90
C GLY A 104 -27.72 -18.64 -16.78
N HIS A 105 -28.43 -19.16 -15.77
CA HIS A 105 -28.83 -18.43 -14.58
C HIS A 105 -28.00 -18.90 -13.38
N ASP A 106 -26.88 -18.22 -13.16
CA ASP A 106 -26.01 -18.47 -12.01
C ASP A 106 -26.71 -18.06 -10.70
N ILE A 107 -26.57 -18.88 -9.66
CA ILE A 107 -27.25 -18.67 -8.37
C ILE A 107 -26.27 -18.01 -7.40
N LEU A 108 -26.63 -16.84 -6.85
CA LEU A 108 -25.88 -16.22 -5.77
C LEU A 108 -26.02 -17.09 -4.51
N LEU A 109 -24.93 -17.70 -4.07
CA LEU A 109 -24.89 -18.52 -2.85
C LEU A 109 -24.83 -17.64 -1.61
N GLY A 110 -24.04 -16.58 -1.64
CA GLY A 110 -23.87 -15.66 -0.52
C GLY A 110 -22.93 -14.52 -0.86
N LEU A 111 -22.82 -13.56 0.05
CA LEU A 111 -21.90 -12.43 -0.10
C LEU A 111 -21.29 -12.00 1.23
N VAL A 112 -20.15 -11.34 1.12
CA VAL A 112 -19.41 -10.68 2.19
C VAL A 112 -19.35 -9.19 1.84
N GLU A 113 -19.76 -8.32 2.75
CA GLU A 113 -19.54 -6.88 2.65
C GLU A 113 -18.52 -6.47 3.72
N GLU A 114 -17.40 -5.89 3.31
CA GLU A 114 -16.35 -5.43 4.20
C GLU A 114 -15.99 -3.99 3.88
N SER A 115 -15.85 -3.17 4.93
CA SER A 115 -15.23 -1.86 4.75
C SER A 115 -13.72 -2.06 4.61
N LEU A 116 -13.12 -1.49 3.57
CA LEU A 116 -11.67 -1.60 3.35
C LEU A 116 -10.85 -0.92 4.45
N VAL A 117 -11.46 -0.11 5.30
CA VAL A 117 -10.80 0.43 6.50
C VAL A 117 -10.53 -0.63 7.57
N ASN A 118 -11.25 -1.75 7.52
CA ASN A 118 -11.20 -2.81 8.52
C ASN A 118 -10.56 -4.10 7.99
N VAL A 119 -10.12 -4.14 6.72
CA VAL A 119 -9.50 -5.35 6.18
C VAL A 119 -8.05 -5.46 6.65
N ASP A 120 -7.69 -6.66 7.07
CA ASP A 120 -6.31 -6.99 7.43
C ASP A 120 -5.47 -7.15 6.16
N CYS A 121 -4.49 -6.26 5.99
CA CYS A 121 -3.59 -6.22 4.82
C CYS A 121 -2.19 -6.78 5.11
N THR A 122 -2.04 -7.58 6.18
CA THR A 122 -0.79 -8.24 6.62
C THR A 122 -0.13 -9.14 5.59
N GLY A 123 -0.91 -9.78 4.73
CA GLY A 123 -0.48 -11.01 4.05
C GLY A 123 -0.27 -12.23 4.97
N ASN A 124 -0.53 -12.14 6.28
CA ASN A 124 -0.33 -13.22 7.25
C ASN A 124 -1.62 -14.00 7.49
N GLY A 125 -1.75 -15.12 6.78
CA GLY A 125 -2.90 -16.01 6.90
C GLY A 125 -4.12 -15.51 6.15
N ASP A 126 -5.11 -16.39 6.02
CA ASP A 126 -6.31 -16.08 5.27
C ASP A 126 -7.39 -15.54 6.21
N MET A 127 -7.99 -14.42 5.84
CA MET A 127 -9.18 -13.95 6.53
C MET A 127 -10.34 -14.84 6.16
N SER A 128 -10.96 -15.44 7.17
CA SER A 128 -12.17 -16.23 7.01
C SER A 128 -13.39 -15.41 7.41
N ARG A 129 -14.39 -15.34 6.54
CA ARG A 129 -15.68 -14.70 6.81
C ARG A 129 -16.80 -15.70 6.68
N LYS A 130 -17.63 -15.81 7.72
CA LYS A 130 -18.81 -16.66 7.72
C LYS A 130 -19.89 -16.02 6.84
N VAL A 131 -20.36 -16.77 5.86
CA VAL A 131 -21.39 -16.37 4.90
C VAL A 131 -22.62 -17.24 5.11
N PHE A 132 -23.79 -16.61 5.15
CA PHE A 132 -25.07 -17.32 5.20
C PHE A 132 -25.62 -17.50 3.79
N GLU A 133 -26.09 -18.70 3.48
CA GLU A 133 -26.64 -18.98 2.16
C GLU A 133 -27.92 -18.18 1.92
N THR A 134 -28.07 -17.61 0.72
CA THR A 134 -29.25 -16.80 0.36
C THR A 134 -30.53 -17.63 0.21
N GLN A 135 -30.39 -18.89 -0.20
CA GLN A 135 -31.49 -19.82 -0.50
C GLN A 135 -31.50 -21.06 0.41
N GLY A 136 -30.75 -21.01 1.52
CA GLY A 136 -30.56 -22.13 2.42
C GLY A 136 -30.54 -21.71 3.89
N ASN A 137 -30.42 -22.69 4.78
CA ASN A 137 -30.25 -22.45 6.22
C ASN A 137 -28.85 -22.84 6.71
N ARG A 138 -27.89 -22.87 5.77
CA ARG A 138 -26.49 -23.23 6.00
C ARG A 138 -25.61 -21.99 5.95
N SER A 139 -24.41 -22.15 6.45
CA SER A 139 -23.34 -21.17 6.32
C SER A 139 -22.07 -21.86 5.86
N PHE A 140 -21.30 -21.16 5.06
CA PHE A 140 -19.94 -21.53 4.68
C PHE A 140 -18.98 -20.42 5.12
N ALA A 141 -17.68 -20.65 5.01
CA ALA A 141 -16.67 -19.65 5.31
C ALA A 141 -15.87 -19.33 4.04
N LEU A 142 -15.85 -18.05 3.66
CA LEU A 142 -15.09 -17.54 2.54
C LEU A 142 -13.72 -17.06 3.03
N ASN A 143 -12.65 -17.57 2.40
CA ASN A 143 -11.28 -17.25 2.76
C ASN A 143 -10.64 -16.37 1.69
N PHE A 144 -10.10 -15.22 2.11
CA PHE A 144 -9.43 -14.27 1.25
C PHE A 144 -8.33 -13.53 2.01
N ARG A 145 -7.39 -12.93 1.29
CA ARG A 145 -6.24 -12.24 1.89
C ARG A 145 -6.00 -10.93 1.18
N PHE A 146 -5.79 -9.87 1.97
CA PHE A 146 -5.36 -8.57 1.48
C PHE A 146 -3.88 -8.36 1.76
N GLU A 147 -3.22 -7.64 0.87
CA GLU A 147 -1.84 -7.19 1.05
C GLU A 147 -1.72 -5.72 0.64
N HIS A 148 -1.04 -4.93 1.48
CA HIS A 148 -0.55 -3.59 1.12
C HIS A 148 0.92 -3.65 0.75
N ALA A 149 1.27 -3.02 -0.36
CA ALA A 149 2.65 -2.76 -0.69
C ALA A 149 3.06 -1.41 -0.07
N MET A 150 3.62 -1.49 1.15
CA MET A 150 4.27 -0.36 1.84
C MET A 150 5.76 -0.64 2.01
N PHE A 151 6.58 0.39 1.80
CA PHE A 151 8.03 0.34 1.92
C PHE A 151 8.53 1.47 2.81
N GLY A 152 9.61 1.23 3.55
CA GLY A 152 10.12 2.19 4.52
C GLY A 152 11.64 2.37 4.46
N LEU A 153 12.09 3.61 4.55
CA LEU A 153 13.48 3.97 4.83
C LEU A 153 13.53 4.74 6.15
N PHE A 154 14.20 4.15 7.14
CA PHE A 154 14.33 4.69 8.49
C PHE A 154 15.77 5.09 8.74
N ILE A 155 15.99 6.33 9.14
CA ILE A 155 17.31 6.91 9.39
C ILE A 155 17.30 7.45 10.82
N ALA A 156 18.17 6.92 11.68
CA ALA A 156 18.24 7.30 13.08
C ALA A 156 19.68 7.50 13.56
N ILE A 157 20.02 8.71 13.98
CA ILE A 157 21.41 9.08 14.27
C ILE A 157 21.53 9.63 15.69
N ASN A 158 22.04 8.78 16.58
CA ASN A 158 22.42 9.16 17.93
C ASN A 158 23.89 9.57 18.01
N GLU A 159 24.76 8.86 17.30
CA GLU A 159 26.21 9.08 17.35
C GLU A 159 26.68 9.80 16.09
N TYR A 160 27.51 10.84 16.25
CA TYR A 160 28.08 11.64 15.17
C TYR A 160 29.61 11.53 15.19
N GLU A 161 30.24 11.39 14.03
CA GLU A 161 31.70 11.32 13.89
C GLU A 161 32.36 12.64 14.29
N ILE A 162 31.71 13.76 13.95
CA ILE A 162 32.19 15.10 14.26
C ILE A 162 32.00 15.39 15.74
N GLN A 163 33.09 15.45 16.50
CA GLN A 163 33.07 15.70 17.95
C GLN A 163 32.38 17.00 18.38
N ALA A 164 32.25 17.98 17.48
CA ALA A 164 31.56 19.23 17.75
C ALA A 164 30.03 19.07 17.78
N ILE A 165 29.49 17.98 17.19
CA ILE A 165 28.06 17.68 17.17
C ILE A 165 27.75 16.80 18.39
N PRO A 166 26.90 17.26 19.33
CA PRO A 166 26.57 16.46 20.51
C PRO A 166 25.75 15.23 20.15
N ASN A 167 26.13 14.07 20.68
CA ASN A 167 25.36 12.83 20.53
C ASN A 167 23.97 12.92 21.16
N LEU A 168 23.00 12.27 20.53
CA LEU A 168 21.62 12.08 20.97
C LEU A 168 21.44 10.69 21.60
N ARG A 169 20.25 10.40 22.15
CA ARG A 169 19.96 9.12 22.83
C ARG A 169 18.62 8.47 22.47
N GLY A 170 17.75 9.15 21.72
CA GLY A 170 16.38 8.71 21.46
C GLY A 170 16.11 8.27 20.03
N CYS A 171 16.92 8.70 19.06
CA CYS A 171 16.57 8.61 17.64
C CYS A 171 16.32 7.18 17.17
N LYS A 172 17.14 6.23 17.64
CA LYS A 172 16.98 4.80 17.34
C LYS A 172 15.69 4.23 17.91
N THR A 173 15.36 4.57 19.15
CA THR A 173 14.13 4.12 19.80
C THR A 173 12.91 4.69 19.10
N ASP A 174 12.97 5.95 18.65
CA ASP A 174 11.88 6.57 17.89
C ASP A 174 11.64 5.84 16.56
N ALA A 175 12.71 5.59 15.79
CA ALA A 175 12.62 4.85 14.53
C ALA A 175 12.10 3.42 14.73
N GLN A 176 12.62 2.72 15.74
CA GLN A 176 12.16 1.37 16.11
C GLN A 176 10.68 1.35 16.49
N SER A 177 10.21 2.33 17.27
CA SER A 177 8.79 2.42 17.66
C SER A 177 7.88 2.61 16.44
N VAL A 178 8.28 3.43 15.47
CA VAL A 178 7.52 3.60 14.22
C VAL A 178 7.57 2.31 13.38
N MET A 179 8.74 1.69 13.24
CA MET A 179 8.86 0.40 12.56
C MET A 179 7.99 -0.68 13.21
N GLU A 180 7.93 -0.74 14.54
CA GLU A 180 7.08 -1.66 15.30
C GLU A 180 5.61 -1.40 15.05
N ILE A 181 5.16 -0.14 15.04
CA ILE A 181 3.78 0.20 14.69
C ILE A 181 3.47 -0.26 13.26
N LEU A 182 4.36 0.02 12.30
CA LEU A 182 4.15 -0.38 10.91
C LEU A 182 4.19 -1.90 10.73
N ALA A 183 5.03 -2.61 11.47
CA ALA A 183 5.12 -4.06 11.43
C ALA A 183 3.97 -4.77 12.19
N HIS A 184 3.45 -4.19 13.26
CA HIS A 184 2.46 -4.86 14.13
C HIS A 184 1.03 -4.38 13.94
N ARG A 185 0.82 -3.13 13.56
CA ARG A 185 -0.53 -2.56 13.36
C ARG A 185 -0.89 -2.47 11.88
N PHE A 186 0.08 -2.16 11.03
CA PHE A 186 -0.10 -2.11 9.57
C PHE A 186 0.50 -3.31 8.87
N HIS A 187 1.17 -4.17 9.63
CA HIS A 187 1.61 -5.49 9.22
C HIS A 187 2.47 -5.52 7.95
N VAL A 188 3.25 -4.46 7.78
CA VAL A 188 4.18 -4.34 6.67
C VAL A 188 5.32 -5.36 6.89
N PRO A 189 5.65 -6.18 5.88
CA PRO A 189 6.76 -7.11 5.97
C PRO A 189 8.07 -6.39 6.31
N SER A 190 8.84 -6.92 7.26
CA SER A 190 10.13 -6.33 7.65
C SER A 190 11.12 -6.25 6.48
N ALA A 191 11.00 -7.13 5.49
CA ALA A 191 11.78 -7.10 4.25
C ALA A 191 11.55 -5.83 3.41
N ASN A 192 10.44 -5.11 3.62
CA ASN A 192 10.13 -3.86 2.93
C ASN A 192 10.76 -2.63 3.64
N PHE A 193 11.38 -2.83 4.81
CA PHE A 193 12.05 -1.78 5.56
C PHE A 193 13.56 -1.83 5.37
N LEU A 194 14.15 -0.64 5.28
CA LEU A 194 15.59 -0.45 5.39
C LEU A 194 15.87 0.52 6.53
N PHE A 195 16.76 0.14 7.43
CA PHE A 195 17.14 0.95 8.59
C PHE A 195 18.63 1.30 8.53
N LEU A 196 18.94 2.60 8.59
CA LEU A 196 20.28 3.14 8.76
C LEU A 196 20.38 3.76 10.16
N ALA A 197 21.35 3.30 10.94
CA ALA A 197 21.57 3.77 12.30
C ALA A 197 23.02 4.20 12.51
N ASP A 198 23.20 5.32 13.22
CA ASP A 198 24.51 5.81 13.68
C ASP A 198 25.55 5.78 12.55
N GLU A 199 26.67 5.06 12.71
CA GLU A 199 27.77 4.99 11.74
C GLU A 199 27.38 4.46 10.34
N GLN A 200 26.20 3.83 10.21
CA GLN A 200 25.67 3.37 8.92
C GLN A 200 24.91 4.48 8.17
N ALA A 201 24.52 5.55 8.86
CA ALA A 201 23.77 6.68 8.31
C ALA A 201 24.70 7.78 7.80
N THR A 202 25.73 7.39 7.04
CA THR A 202 26.59 8.33 6.32
C THR A 202 25.84 9.02 5.20
N ARG A 203 26.29 10.19 4.75
CA ARG A 203 25.67 10.91 3.63
C ARG A 203 25.58 10.03 2.39
N SER A 204 26.67 9.35 2.06
CA SER A 204 26.74 8.48 0.89
C SER A 204 25.78 7.30 1.00
N ALA A 205 25.66 6.71 2.19
CA ALA A 205 24.73 5.62 2.44
C ALA A 205 23.29 6.09 2.31
N ILE A 206 22.90 7.19 2.98
CA ILE A 206 21.54 7.75 2.91
C ILE A 206 21.12 7.98 1.46
N ILE A 207 21.93 8.70 0.67
CA ILE A 207 21.65 8.96 -0.75
C ILE A 207 21.52 7.65 -1.53
N SER A 208 22.47 6.72 -1.35
CA SER A 208 22.43 5.44 -2.04
C SER A 208 21.20 4.60 -1.66
N ARG A 209 20.67 4.72 -0.43
CA ARG A 209 19.48 3.98 0.00
C ARG A 209 18.20 4.60 -0.53
N PHE A 210 18.08 5.93 -0.60
CA PHE A 210 16.99 6.54 -1.36
C PHE A 210 16.96 6.00 -2.79
N GLN A 211 18.13 5.97 -3.44
CA GLN A 211 18.21 5.56 -4.84
C GLN A 211 17.91 4.06 -5.03
N LYS A 212 18.59 3.18 -4.30
CA LYS A 212 18.46 1.72 -4.51
C LYS A 212 17.22 1.11 -3.86
N HIS A 213 16.84 1.57 -2.66
CA HIS A 213 15.76 0.96 -1.90
C HIS A 213 14.38 1.52 -2.24
N LEU A 214 14.30 2.81 -2.59
CA LEU A 214 13.03 3.49 -2.87
C LEU A 214 12.79 3.78 -4.35
N ILE A 215 13.83 4.15 -5.12
CA ILE A 215 13.66 4.57 -6.52
C ILE A 215 13.84 3.40 -7.50
N GLU A 216 14.92 2.64 -7.37
CA GLU A 216 15.29 1.54 -8.29
C GLU A 216 14.66 0.19 -7.91
N ASN A 217 13.92 0.14 -6.79
CA ASN A 217 13.34 -1.08 -6.29
C ASN A 217 12.11 -1.49 -7.11
N SER A 218 12.25 -2.52 -7.95
CA SER A 218 11.19 -3.02 -8.82
C SER A 218 9.98 -3.61 -8.08
N ASN A 219 10.07 -3.85 -6.77
CA ASN A 219 8.92 -4.27 -5.98
C ASN A 219 8.01 -3.10 -5.62
N ILE A 220 8.50 -1.86 -5.72
CA ILE A 220 7.73 -0.64 -5.52
C ILE A 220 7.10 -0.26 -6.85
N GLN A 221 5.78 -0.08 -6.84
CA GLN A 221 5.03 0.32 -8.02
C GLN A 221 4.21 1.57 -7.72
N HIS A 222 3.71 2.20 -8.77
CA HIS A 222 2.89 3.38 -8.64
C HIS A 222 1.61 3.12 -7.82
N GLY A 223 1.47 3.84 -6.70
CA GLY A 223 0.36 3.73 -5.74
C GLY A 223 0.72 3.02 -4.44
N ASP A 224 1.97 2.55 -4.30
CA ASP A 224 2.50 2.04 -3.05
C ASP A 224 2.82 3.15 -2.07
N ALA A 225 2.67 2.84 -0.78
CA ALA A 225 3.00 3.78 0.27
C ALA A 225 4.51 3.74 0.55
N ILE A 226 5.16 4.90 0.56
CA ILE A 226 6.55 5.05 0.97
C ILE A 226 6.59 5.84 2.27
N VAL A 227 7.22 5.26 3.29
CA VAL A 227 7.50 5.92 4.56
C VAL A 227 8.99 6.29 4.60
N VAL A 228 9.28 7.56 4.79
CA VAL A 228 10.63 8.02 5.11
C VAL A 228 10.60 8.59 6.51
N PHE A 229 11.36 7.96 7.41
CA PHE A 229 11.46 8.39 8.80
C PHE A 229 12.89 8.86 9.06
N TYR A 230 13.02 10.04 9.66
CA TYR A 230 14.29 10.60 10.08
C TYR A 230 14.22 11.06 11.54
N ALA A 231 15.18 10.63 12.34
CA ALA A 231 15.44 11.16 13.67
C ALA A 231 16.94 11.43 13.84
N GLY A 232 17.29 12.68 14.09
CA GLY A 232 18.66 13.16 14.21
C GLY A 232 18.70 14.68 14.26
N HIS A 233 19.89 15.27 14.21
CA HIS A 233 20.05 16.72 14.12
C HIS A 233 19.58 17.26 12.77
N GLY A 234 19.10 18.50 12.79
CA GLY A 234 18.94 19.31 11.58
C GLY A 234 20.07 20.32 11.48
N SER A 235 20.38 20.77 10.28
CA SER A 235 21.36 21.83 10.02
C SER A 235 20.86 22.75 8.92
N GLN A 236 21.57 23.85 8.70
CA GLN A 236 21.31 24.78 7.60
C GLN A 236 22.58 24.99 6.78
N THR A 237 22.43 24.99 5.47
CA THR A 237 23.50 25.35 4.53
C THR A 237 23.05 26.48 3.62
N ASP A 238 24.00 27.13 2.95
CA ASP A 238 23.69 28.16 1.97
C ASP A 238 22.85 27.56 0.84
N ALA A 239 21.82 28.30 0.44
CA ALA A 239 20.93 27.84 -0.61
C ALA A 239 21.68 27.68 -1.94
N PRO A 240 21.41 26.60 -2.69
CA PRO A 240 21.97 26.44 -4.02
C PRO A 240 21.61 27.63 -4.92
N SER A 241 22.52 27.97 -5.83
CA SER A 241 22.30 29.08 -6.77
C SER A 241 20.98 28.91 -7.52
N GLY A 242 20.15 29.97 -7.52
CA GLY A 242 18.85 30.00 -8.18
C GLY A 242 17.65 29.58 -7.32
N TRP A 243 17.87 29.15 -6.07
CA TRP A 243 16.78 28.90 -5.13
C TRP A 243 16.30 30.21 -4.50
N ILE A 244 14.99 30.42 -4.47
CA ILE A 244 14.36 31.57 -3.80
C ILE A 244 14.09 31.17 -2.35
N VAL A 245 14.84 31.74 -1.41
CA VAL A 245 14.70 31.48 0.03
C VAL A 245 14.82 32.79 0.82
N ASP A 246 14.07 32.90 1.93
CA ASP A 246 13.92 34.17 2.67
C ASP A 246 15.21 34.65 3.35
N ASN A 247 16.09 33.74 3.76
CA ASN A 247 17.30 34.03 4.54
C ASN A 247 18.60 33.54 3.87
N GLY A 248 18.53 33.15 2.59
CA GLY A 248 19.69 32.64 1.84
C GLY A 248 20.14 31.23 2.23
N LYS A 249 19.43 30.53 3.13
CA LYS A 249 19.77 29.18 3.60
C LYS A 249 18.67 28.17 3.32
N VAL A 250 19.04 26.89 3.31
CA VAL A 250 18.14 25.75 3.23
C VAL A 250 18.36 24.81 4.41
N GLU A 251 17.26 24.23 4.89
CA GLU A 251 17.29 23.19 5.92
C GLU A 251 17.85 21.88 5.36
N THR A 252 18.60 21.18 6.18
CA THR A 252 19.27 19.92 5.84
C THR A 252 19.16 18.94 6.99
N ILE A 253 19.15 17.65 6.68
CA ILE A 253 19.43 16.60 7.67
C ILE A 253 20.94 16.54 7.92
N CYS A 254 21.35 16.05 9.08
CA CYS A 254 22.74 15.91 9.50
C CYS A 254 23.12 14.42 9.49
N PRO A 255 23.81 13.92 8.45
CA PRO A 255 24.37 12.57 8.44
C PRO A 255 25.36 12.32 9.59
N HIS A 256 25.72 11.06 9.81
CA HIS A 256 26.72 10.71 10.83
C HIS A 256 28.09 11.39 10.62
N ASP A 257 28.48 11.54 9.35
CA ASP A 257 29.80 11.96 8.88
C ASP A 257 29.88 13.43 8.42
N GLU A 258 28.83 14.23 8.65
CA GLU A 258 28.74 15.65 8.22
C GLU A 258 28.08 16.59 9.23
#